data_AF-A0A529HYN9-F1
#
_entry.id   AF-A0A529HYN9-F1
#
_cell.length_a   1.000
_cell.length_b   1.000
_cell.length_c   1.000
_cell.angle_alpha   90.00
_cell.angle_beta   90.00
_cell.angle_gamma   90.00
#
_symmetry.space_group_name_H-M   'P 1'
#
loop_
_entity.id
_entity.type
_entity.pdbx_description
1 polymer ?
#
loop_
_entity_poly.entity_id
_entity_poly.type
_entity_poly.pdbx_seq_one_letter_code
_entity_poly.pdbx_strand_id
1 'polypeptide(L)'
;MIPDRRLSATASGHGAAELGDLPEWNLADLYSGMEAPELKRDIARAAQDAVGFETRWKGTLAAEAERGVAGRLGEALQAYEALEELIGRIVSYAGLIYAGNTADPQRAKLYGDIQEKMTDASAHLLFFALELNLIDDAVIESALAADPTFGHYRPWVLDLRKDKPYQLEDRVEQLFHEKSITGRGAWNRLFDETMTDLRFDLGGEELA
;
A
#
# COMPACT_ATOMS: atom_id res chain seq x y z
N MET A 1 16.24 -29.65 -48.85
CA MET A 1 17.49 -29.93 -48.11
C MET A 1 17.65 -28.79 -47.11
N ILE A 2 17.20 -29.01 -45.88
CA ILE A 2 17.42 -28.09 -44.74
C ILE A 2 18.66 -28.61 -44.01
N PRO A 3 19.62 -27.75 -43.66
CA PRO A 3 20.48 -27.99 -42.52
C PRO A 3 20.14 -27.01 -41.40
N ASP A 4 19.73 -27.59 -40.27
CA ASP A 4 19.59 -26.98 -38.97
C ASP A 4 20.85 -26.21 -38.56
N ARG A 5 20.71 -24.91 -38.29
CA ARG A 5 21.73 -24.14 -37.60
C ARG A 5 21.48 -24.25 -36.10
N ARG A 6 22.08 -25.26 -35.48
CA ARG A 6 22.19 -25.35 -34.01
C ARG A 6 22.95 -24.13 -33.49
N LEU A 7 22.26 -23.20 -32.84
CA LEU A 7 22.87 -22.24 -31.93
C LEU A 7 22.94 -22.88 -30.54
N SER A 8 23.95 -23.74 -30.34
CA SER A 8 24.43 -24.01 -28.98
C SER A 8 25.27 -22.79 -28.57
N ALA A 9 24.66 -21.84 -27.87
CA ALA A 9 25.41 -20.93 -27.03
C ALA A 9 25.67 -21.67 -25.72
N THR A 10 26.85 -22.26 -25.61
CA THR A 10 27.43 -22.62 -24.31
C THR A 10 27.53 -21.34 -23.49
N ALA A 11 26.74 -21.23 -22.43
CA ALA A 11 26.93 -20.21 -21.41
C ALA A 11 28.23 -20.55 -20.67
N SER A 12 29.35 -20.12 -21.24
CA SER A 12 30.64 -20.15 -20.59
C SER A 12 30.64 -19.04 -19.54
N GLY A 13 30.39 -19.41 -18.28
CA GLY A 13 30.65 -18.56 -17.15
C GLY A 13 32.12 -18.16 -17.16
N HIS A 14 32.39 -16.87 -17.41
CA HIS A 14 33.65 -16.17 -17.16
C HIS A 14 33.29 -14.68 -16.98
N GLY A 15 33.33 -14.19 -15.74
CA GLY A 15 33.16 -12.76 -15.44
C GLY A 15 32.62 -12.42 -14.05
N ALA A 16 32.90 -13.22 -13.02
CA ALA A 16 32.54 -12.89 -11.62
C ALA A 16 33.73 -12.32 -10.80
N ALA A 17 34.79 -11.87 -11.46
CA ALA A 17 35.88 -11.08 -10.87
C ALA A 17 36.25 -10.01 -11.92
N GLU A 18 36.25 -8.70 -11.72
CA GLU A 18 36.23 -7.87 -10.52
C GLU A 18 35.44 -6.58 -10.84
N LEU A 19 34.21 -6.43 -10.37
CA LEU A 19 33.51 -5.12 -10.46
C LEU A 19 33.74 -4.26 -9.20
N GLY A 20 34.53 -4.76 -8.24
CA GLY A 20 34.66 -4.15 -6.91
C GLY A 20 33.32 -4.12 -6.16
N ASP A 21 33.23 -3.29 -5.13
CA ASP A 21 31.94 -2.96 -4.52
C ASP A 21 31.14 -2.13 -5.54
N LEU A 22 30.06 -2.72 -6.06
CA LEU A 22 29.14 -2.00 -6.93
C LEU A 22 28.47 -0.87 -6.13
N PRO A 23 28.19 0.28 -6.77
CA PRO A 23 27.53 1.38 -6.09
C PRO A 23 26.13 0.96 -5.62
N GLU A 24 25.90 1.05 -4.32
CA GLU A 24 24.59 0.86 -3.71
C GLU A 24 23.89 2.21 -3.49
N TRP A 25 22.57 2.15 -3.35
CA TRP A 25 21.79 3.35 -3.05
C TRP A 25 22.07 3.77 -1.61
N ASN A 26 22.42 5.05 -1.42
CA ASN A 26 22.47 5.61 -0.08
C ASN A 26 21.05 5.93 0.40
N LEU A 27 20.58 5.19 1.40
CA LEU A 27 19.24 5.36 1.99
C LEU A 27 19.26 6.04 3.36
N ALA A 28 20.40 6.57 3.79
CA ALA A 28 20.58 7.20 5.10
C ALA A 28 19.70 8.46 5.30
N ASP A 29 19.27 9.11 4.21
CA ASP A 29 18.31 10.21 4.26
C ASP A 29 16.92 9.76 4.72
N LEU A 30 16.58 8.48 4.51
CA LEU A 30 15.34 7.87 5.01
C LEU A 30 15.55 7.26 6.40
N TYR A 31 16.50 6.34 6.55
CA TYR A 31 16.82 5.70 7.82
C TYR A 31 18.29 5.27 7.84
N SER A 32 18.96 5.36 8.98
CA SER A 32 20.39 5.03 9.09
C SER A 32 20.72 3.55 8.84
N GLY A 33 19.72 2.66 8.88
CA GLY A 33 19.87 1.23 8.61
C GLY A 33 18.63 0.42 8.99
N MET A 34 18.66 -0.88 8.71
CA MET A 34 17.54 -1.80 8.98
C MET A 34 17.21 -1.92 10.48
N GLU A 35 18.21 -1.74 11.33
CA GLU A 35 18.07 -1.79 12.79
C GLU A 35 17.96 -0.41 13.45
N ALA A 36 17.77 0.63 12.63
CA ALA A 36 17.70 2.01 13.09
C ALA A 36 16.61 2.19 14.16
N PRO A 37 16.92 2.79 15.33
CA PRO A 37 15.94 3.03 16.38
C PRO A 37 14.80 3.95 15.89
N GLU A 38 15.10 4.90 15.01
CA GLU A 38 14.11 5.76 14.38
C GLU A 38 13.10 4.99 13.50
N LEU A 39 13.53 3.95 12.77
CA LEU A 39 12.63 3.13 11.96
C LEU A 39 11.65 2.35 12.85
N LYS A 40 12.16 1.73 13.92
CA LYS A 40 11.32 1.00 14.88
C LYS A 40 10.30 1.91 15.56
N ARG A 41 10.72 3.11 15.94
CA ARG A 41 9.83 4.14 16.52
C ARG A 41 8.77 4.57 15.52
N ASP A 42 9.15 4.85 14.28
CA ASP A 42 8.25 5.36 13.26
C ASP A 42 7.20 4.31 12.85
N ILE A 43 7.57 3.02 12.75
CA ILE A 43 6.63 1.91 12.55
C ILE A 43 5.60 1.84 13.70
N ALA A 44 6.06 1.92 14.95
CA ALA A 44 5.16 1.88 16.10
C ALA A 44 4.25 3.12 16.15
N ARG A 45 4.80 4.29 15.80
CA ARG A 45 4.06 5.55 15.72
C ARG A 45 2.99 5.49 14.65
N ALA A 46 3.30 5.03 13.44
CA ALA A 46 2.33 4.93 12.35
C ALA A 46 1.13 4.06 12.74
N ALA A 47 1.37 2.91 13.37
CA ALA A 47 0.30 2.05 13.87
C ALA A 47 -0.57 2.73 14.94
N GLN A 48 0.06 3.39 15.93
CA GLN A 48 -0.66 4.07 17.00
C GLN A 48 -1.46 5.28 16.48
N ASP A 49 -0.82 6.11 15.67
CA ASP A 49 -1.39 7.34 15.14
C ASP A 49 -2.54 7.01 14.16
N ALA A 50 -2.46 5.93 13.38
CA ALA A 50 -3.55 5.50 12.51
C ALA A 50 -4.81 5.07 13.29
N VAL A 51 -4.65 4.29 14.37
CA VAL A 51 -5.78 3.93 15.26
C VAL A 51 -6.36 5.16 15.95
N GLY A 52 -5.49 6.08 16.41
CA GLY A 52 -5.90 7.34 17.01
C GLY A 52 -6.66 8.23 16.03
N PHE A 53 -6.22 8.26 14.76
CA PHE A 53 -6.86 8.99 13.68
C PHE A 53 -8.27 8.46 13.41
N GLU A 54 -8.41 7.14 13.25
CA GLU A 54 -9.72 6.50 13.07
C GLU A 54 -10.65 6.81 14.24
N THR A 55 -10.18 6.60 15.47
CA THR A 55 -10.97 6.84 16.69
C THR A 55 -11.46 8.28 16.77
N ARG A 56 -10.66 9.23 16.30
CA ARG A 56 -10.96 10.65 16.40
C ARG A 56 -11.93 11.13 15.31
N TRP A 57 -11.77 10.66 14.08
CA TRP A 57 -12.41 11.29 12.93
C TRP A 57 -13.50 10.44 12.26
N LYS A 58 -13.49 9.12 12.44
CA LYS A 58 -14.47 8.23 11.79
C LYS A 58 -15.89 8.53 12.24
N GLY A 59 -16.79 8.67 11.28
CA GLY A 59 -18.20 9.03 11.45
C GLY A 59 -18.44 10.50 11.81
N THR A 60 -17.40 11.35 11.83
CA THR A 60 -17.53 12.75 12.27
C THR A 60 -17.41 13.77 11.13
N LEU A 61 -16.90 13.37 9.95
CA LEU A 61 -16.47 14.31 8.91
C LEU A 61 -17.62 15.15 8.35
N ALA A 62 -18.81 14.57 8.17
CA ALA A 62 -19.98 15.31 7.72
C ALA A 62 -20.38 16.41 8.71
N ALA A 63 -20.41 16.08 10.00
CA ALA A 63 -20.71 17.06 11.04
C ALA A 63 -19.63 18.14 11.14
N GLU A 64 -18.35 17.80 10.98
CA GLU A 64 -17.27 18.80 10.96
C GLU A 64 -17.35 19.69 9.70
N ALA A 65 -17.80 19.17 8.56
CA ALA A 65 -18.02 19.96 7.34
C ALA A 65 -19.13 21.00 7.52
N GLU A 66 -20.25 20.61 8.15
CA GLU A 66 -21.40 21.49 8.41
C GLU A 66 -21.09 22.63 9.38
N ARG A 67 -20.04 22.48 10.22
CA ARG A 67 -19.62 23.50 11.19
C ARG A 67 -18.89 24.69 10.57
N GLY A 68 -18.61 24.66 9.26
CA GLY A 68 -17.96 25.77 8.54
C GLY A 68 -16.64 26.17 9.18
N VAL A 69 -16.48 27.46 9.53
CA VAL A 69 -15.23 28.00 10.13
C VAL A 69 -14.88 27.38 11.49
N ALA A 70 -15.85 26.81 12.20
CA ALA A 70 -15.62 26.10 13.46
C ALA A 70 -15.36 24.60 13.26
N GLY A 71 -15.49 24.11 12.03
CA GLY A 71 -15.16 22.77 11.61
C GLY A 71 -13.66 22.50 11.68
N ARG A 72 -13.30 21.22 11.74
CA ARG A 72 -11.90 20.80 11.90
C ARG A 72 -11.40 19.88 10.77
N LEU A 73 -11.99 20.01 9.58
CA LEU A 73 -11.57 19.22 8.42
C LEU A 73 -10.13 19.54 7.98
N GLY A 74 -9.67 20.78 8.09
CA GLY A 74 -8.28 21.13 7.83
C GLY A 74 -7.31 20.44 8.79
N GLU A 75 -7.66 20.35 10.08
CA GLU A 75 -6.87 19.61 11.08
C GLU A 75 -6.84 18.11 10.75
N ALA A 76 -8.00 17.53 10.42
CA ALA A 76 -8.09 16.12 10.03
C ALA A 76 -7.21 15.83 8.81
N LEU A 77 -7.24 16.71 7.80
CA LEU A 77 -6.49 16.50 6.56
C LEU A 77 -4.97 16.66 6.75
N GLN A 78 -4.53 17.60 7.59
CA GLN A 78 -3.12 17.71 7.99
C GLN A 78 -2.62 16.48 8.75
N ALA A 79 -3.44 15.94 9.65
CA ALA A 79 -3.10 14.73 10.38
C ALA A 79 -3.05 13.50 9.44
N TYR A 80 -3.96 13.43 8.46
CA TYR A 80 -3.96 12.40 7.43
C TYR A 80 -2.71 12.49 6.55
N GLU A 81 -2.35 13.68 6.06
CA GLU A 81 -1.12 13.92 5.28
C GLU A 81 0.13 13.48 6.05
N ALA A 82 0.28 13.90 7.31
CA ALA A 82 1.43 13.52 8.13
C ALA A 82 1.54 12.00 8.35
N LEU A 83 0.40 11.29 8.40
CA LEU A 83 0.35 9.83 8.49
C LEU A 83 0.77 9.17 7.17
N GLU A 84 0.21 9.60 6.04
CA GLU A 84 0.57 9.11 4.71
C GLU A 84 2.05 9.37 4.39
N GLU A 85 2.60 10.52 4.76
CA GLU A 85 4.03 10.82 4.61
C GLU A 85 4.90 9.87 5.44
N LEU A 86 4.52 9.60 6.69
CA LEU A 86 5.24 8.69 7.57
C LEU A 86 5.23 7.25 7.03
N ILE A 87 4.04 6.76 6.66
CA ILE A 87 3.86 5.42 6.07
C ILE A 87 4.65 5.33 4.75
N GLY A 88 4.52 6.33 3.88
CA GLY A 88 5.22 6.42 2.61
C GLY A 88 6.74 6.36 2.77
N ARG A 89 7.30 7.08 3.74
CA ARG A 89 8.73 7.00 4.08
C ARG A 89 9.16 5.60 4.51
N ILE A 90 8.41 4.95 5.40
CA ILE A 90 8.69 3.61 5.91
C ILE A 90 8.65 2.57 4.78
N VAL A 91 7.57 2.56 3.99
CA VAL A 91 7.37 1.60 2.90
C VAL A 91 8.40 1.83 1.79
N SER A 92 8.71 3.09 1.46
CA SER A 92 9.74 3.41 0.47
C SER A 92 11.09 2.87 0.92
N TYR A 93 11.52 3.12 2.16
CA TYR A 93 12.77 2.59 2.67
C TYR A 93 12.84 1.07 2.58
N ALA A 94 11.80 0.38 3.04
CA ALA A 94 11.73 -1.08 3.01
C ALA A 94 11.81 -1.64 1.58
N GLY A 95 11.04 -1.04 0.65
CA GLY A 95 11.01 -1.42 -0.75
C GLY A 95 12.35 -1.21 -1.44
N LEU A 96 13.03 -0.09 -1.16
CA LEU A 96 14.33 0.22 -1.74
C LEU A 96 15.44 -0.69 -1.20
N ILE A 97 15.45 -0.97 0.10
CA ILE A 97 16.39 -1.95 0.69
C ILE A 97 16.21 -3.32 0.04
N TYR A 98 14.96 -3.80 -0.06
CA TYR A 98 14.64 -5.09 -0.66
C TYR A 98 15.02 -5.15 -2.14
N ALA A 99 14.71 -4.12 -2.91
CA ALA A 99 15.07 -4.03 -4.33
C ALA A 99 16.59 -4.06 -4.56
N GLY A 100 17.40 -3.59 -3.59
CA GLY A 100 18.86 -3.66 -3.69
C GLY A 100 19.42 -5.08 -3.68
N ASN A 101 18.76 -6.03 -3.00
CA ASN A 101 19.10 -7.46 -3.06
C ASN A 101 17.91 -8.32 -2.57
N THR A 102 17.10 -8.80 -3.52
CA THR A 102 15.88 -9.57 -3.21
C THR A 102 16.16 -11.01 -2.76
N ALA A 103 17.38 -11.52 -2.95
CA ALA A 103 17.79 -12.84 -2.49
C ALA A 103 18.28 -12.84 -1.03
N ASP A 104 18.46 -11.65 -0.42
CA ASP A 104 18.87 -11.52 0.98
C ASP A 104 17.68 -11.80 1.93
N PRO A 105 17.74 -12.86 2.76
CA PRO A 105 16.66 -13.21 3.67
C PRO A 105 16.35 -12.16 4.73
N GLN A 106 17.34 -11.37 5.17
CA GLN A 106 17.11 -10.31 6.17
C GLN A 106 16.33 -9.15 5.56
N ARG A 107 16.68 -8.75 4.33
CA ARG A 107 15.96 -7.70 3.59
C ARG A 107 14.53 -8.12 3.25
N ALA A 108 14.36 -9.37 2.78
CA ALA A 108 13.04 -9.93 2.50
C ALA A 108 12.15 -9.99 3.76
N LYS A 109 12.72 -10.41 4.90
CA LYS A 109 12.00 -10.41 6.19
C LYS A 109 11.57 -9.00 6.60
N LEU A 110 12.49 -8.03 6.60
CA LEU A 110 12.16 -6.65 6.96
C LEU A 110 11.04 -6.08 6.08
N TYR A 111 11.13 -6.32 4.77
CA TYR A 111 10.10 -5.89 3.83
C TYR A 111 8.74 -6.51 4.14
N GLY A 112 8.67 -7.82 4.36
CA GLY A 112 7.44 -8.52 4.76
C GLY A 112 6.84 -7.96 6.05
N ASP A 113 7.66 -7.83 7.11
CA ASP A 113 7.23 -7.30 8.41
C ASP A 113 6.68 -5.87 8.31
N ILE A 114 7.29 -5.03 7.45
CA ILE A 114 6.83 -3.65 7.21
C ILE A 114 5.54 -3.65 6.39
N GLN A 115 5.45 -4.48 5.33
CA GLN A 115 4.25 -4.57 4.51
C GLN A 115 3.03 -4.98 5.34
N GLU A 116 3.15 -5.98 6.22
CA GLU A 116 2.08 -6.40 7.12
C GLU A 116 1.62 -5.23 8.00
N LYS A 117 2.55 -4.61 8.74
CA LYS A 117 2.22 -3.52 9.68
C LYS A 117 1.65 -2.28 9.01
N MET A 118 2.18 -1.90 7.84
CA MET A 118 1.72 -0.72 7.12
C MET A 118 0.37 -0.98 6.44
N THR A 119 0.11 -2.21 5.98
CA THR A 119 -1.23 -2.59 5.49
C THR A 119 -2.27 -2.47 6.60
N ASP A 120 -1.97 -2.97 7.80
CA ASP A 120 -2.84 -2.85 8.96
C ASP A 120 -3.08 -1.37 9.32
N ALA A 121 -2.03 -0.56 9.37
CA ALA A 121 -2.14 0.88 9.65
C ALA A 121 -2.99 1.61 8.59
N SER A 122 -2.74 1.37 7.30
CA SER A 122 -3.49 2.00 6.21
C SER A 122 -4.97 1.61 6.21
N ALA A 123 -5.33 0.40 6.67
CA ALA A 123 -6.72 -0.01 6.79
C ALA A 123 -7.53 0.91 7.71
N HIS A 124 -6.92 1.42 8.78
CA HIS A 124 -7.53 2.39 9.69
C HIS A 124 -7.75 3.78 9.05
N LEU A 125 -7.14 4.07 7.91
CA LEU A 125 -7.25 5.38 7.23
C LEU A 125 -8.26 5.37 6.07
N LEU A 126 -8.67 4.20 5.58
CA LEU A 126 -9.54 4.03 4.41
C LEU A 126 -10.86 4.82 4.52
N PHE A 127 -11.46 4.84 5.72
CA PHE A 127 -12.73 5.53 5.96
C PHE A 127 -12.67 7.01 5.59
N PHE A 128 -11.50 7.66 5.69
CA PHE A 128 -11.40 9.11 5.58
C PHE A 128 -11.76 9.60 4.17
N ALA A 129 -11.18 8.95 3.16
CA ALA A 129 -11.48 9.22 1.76
C ALA A 129 -12.95 8.84 1.41
N LEU A 130 -13.44 7.72 1.93
CA LEU A 130 -14.81 7.24 1.71
C LEU A 130 -15.84 8.21 2.31
N GLU A 131 -15.69 8.58 3.58
CA GLU A 131 -16.60 9.50 4.26
C GLU A 131 -16.58 10.89 3.65
N LEU A 132 -15.40 11.41 3.26
CA LEU A 132 -15.32 12.69 2.54
C LEU A 132 -16.11 12.66 1.23
N ASN A 133 -16.16 11.53 0.53
CA ASN A 133 -16.93 11.38 -0.69
C ASN A 133 -18.44 11.22 -0.46
N LEU A 134 -18.87 10.75 0.71
CA LEU A 134 -20.29 10.70 1.08
C LEU A 134 -20.89 12.10 1.32
N ILE A 135 -20.09 13.09 1.71
CA ILE A 135 -20.57 14.46 1.98
C ILE A 135 -21.11 15.10 0.69
N ASP A 136 -22.15 15.93 0.79
CA ASP A 136 -22.70 16.67 -0.36
C ASP A 136 -21.70 17.69 -0.93
N ASP A 137 -21.69 17.87 -2.25
CA ASP A 137 -20.76 18.78 -2.93
C ASP A 137 -20.87 20.21 -2.40
N ALA A 138 -22.10 20.70 -2.16
CA ALA A 138 -22.33 22.03 -1.64
C ALA A 138 -21.77 22.22 -0.22
N VAL A 139 -21.78 21.17 0.61
CA VAL A 139 -21.23 21.21 1.96
C VAL A 139 -19.70 21.21 1.92
N ILE A 140 -19.09 20.37 1.07
CA ILE A 140 -17.63 20.38 0.85
C ILE A 140 -17.15 21.74 0.33
N GLU A 141 -17.82 22.31 -0.67
CA GLU A 141 -17.45 23.61 -1.22
C GLU A 141 -17.56 24.74 -0.18
N SER A 142 -18.59 24.71 0.65
CA SER A 142 -18.75 25.64 1.78
C SER A 142 -17.63 25.47 2.81
N ALA A 143 -17.30 24.23 3.18
CA ALA A 143 -16.22 23.94 4.12
C ALA A 143 -14.84 24.38 3.57
N LEU A 144 -14.55 24.12 2.30
CA LEU A 144 -13.32 24.56 1.62
C LEU A 144 -13.19 26.09 1.59
N ALA A 145 -14.30 26.82 1.50
CA ALA A 145 -14.31 28.28 1.55
C ALA A 145 -14.19 28.84 2.97
N ALA A 146 -14.71 28.12 3.97
CA ALA A 146 -14.80 28.59 5.36
C ALA A 146 -13.53 28.27 6.20
N ASP A 147 -12.84 27.17 5.91
CA ASP A 147 -11.61 26.75 6.59
C ASP A 147 -10.39 26.94 5.65
N PRO A 148 -9.53 27.95 5.87
CA PRO A 148 -8.34 28.18 5.04
C PRO A 148 -7.37 27.00 5.01
N THR A 149 -7.26 26.23 6.09
CA THR A 149 -6.40 25.04 6.16
C THR A 149 -6.97 23.95 5.27
N PHE A 150 -8.27 23.68 5.34
CA PHE A 150 -8.92 22.72 4.43
C PHE A 150 -8.87 23.22 2.97
N GLY A 151 -9.09 24.51 2.76
CA GLY A 151 -9.01 25.17 1.46
C GLY A 151 -7.64 25.07 0.79
N HIS A 152 -6.54 25.00 1.55
CA HIS A 152 -5.20 24.75 1.02
C HIS A 152 -5.12 23.45 0.21
N TYR A 153 -5.80 22.41 0.68
CA TYR A 153 -5.84 21.09 0.05
C TYR A 153 -6.97 20.92 -0.97
N ARG A 154 -7.63 22.01 -1.40
CA ARG A 154 -8.69 21.96 -2.42
C ARG A 154 -8.33 21.07 -3.62
N PRO A 155 -7.13 21.11 -4.22
CA PRO A 155 -6.80 20.24 -5.35
C PRO A 155 -6.93 18.75 -5.03
N TRP A 156 -6.44 18.32 -3.87
CA TRP A 156 -6.55 16.93 -3.42
C TRP A 156 -7.99 16.54 -3.14
N VAL A 157 -8.73 17.40 -2.43
CA VAL A 157 -10.15 17.15 -2.13
C VAL A 157 -10.94 16.99 -3.43
N LEU A 158 -10.80 17.92 -4.38
CA LEU A 158 -11.53 17.85 -5.65
C LEU A 158 -11.13 16.65 -6.52
N ASP A 159 -9.88 16.19 -6.43
CA ASP A 159 -9.45 14.98 -7.13
C ASP A 159 -10.11 13.74 -6.53
N LEU A 160 -10.07 13.60 -5.20
CA LEU A 160 -10.78 12.55 -4.47
C LEU A 160 -12.29 12.50 -4.82
N ARG A 161 -12.92 13.67 -4.98
CA ARG A 161 -14.35 13.78 -5.32
C ARG A 161 -14.69 13.23 -6.71
N LYS A 162 -13.72 13.12 -7.64
CA LYS A 162 -13.96 12.53 -8.97
C LYS A 162 -14.27 11.04 -8.89
N ASP A 163 -13.82 10.37 -7.83
CA ASP A 163 -14.08 8.95 -7.61
C ASP A 163 -15.46 8.67 -6.99
N LYS A 164 -16.12 9.69 -6.43
CA LYS A 164 -17.45 9.58 -5.81
C LYS A 164 -18.49 8.82 -6.66
N PRO A 165 -18.65 9.06 -7.99
CA PRO A 165 -19.64 8.35 -8.81
C PRO A 165 -19.36 6.85 -8.98
N TYR A 166 -18.13 6.42 -8.67
CA TYR A 166 -17.66 5.04 -8.80
C TYR A 166 -17.52 4.34 -7.45
N GLN A 167 -17.64 5.07 -6.35
CA GLN A 167 -17.69 4.48 -5.02
C GLN A 167 -19.06 3.83 -4.80
N LEU A 168 -19.00 2.55 -4.42
CA LEU A 168 -20.18 1.74 -4.16
C LEU A 168 -20.81 2.22 -2.85
N GLU A 169 -22.12 2.45 -2.85
CA GLU A 169 -22.86 2.70 -1.60
C GLU A 169 -22.59 1.56 -0.60
N ASP A 170 -22.46 1.85 0.70
CA ASP A 170 -22.12 0.91 1.79
C ASP A 170 -22.85 -0.46 1.69
N ARG A 171 -24.09 -0.46 1.18
CA ARG A 171 -24.91 -1.66 1.01
C ARG A 171 -24.42 -2.60 -0.10
N VAL A 172 -23.77 -2.06 -1.11
CA VAL A 172 -23.21 -2.82 -2.25
C VAL A 172 -21.83 -3.38 -1.90
N GLU A 173 -21.04 -2.66 -1.11
CA GLU A 173 -19.74 -3.13 -0.60
C GLU A 173 -19.90 -4.31 0.36
N GLN A 174 -20.89 -4.27 1.26
CA GLN A 174 -21.26 -5.40 2.12
C GLN A 174 -21.63 -6.66 1.30
N LEU A 175 -22.41 -6.47 0.22
CA LEU A 175 -22.79 -7.56 -0.70
C LEU A 175 -21.58 -8.11 -1.48
N PHE A 176 -20.62 -7.27 -1.87
CA PHE A 176 -19.39 -7.72 -2.55
C PHE A 176 -18.41 -8.43 -1.61
N HIS A 177 -18.32 -8.02 -0.34
CA HIS A 177 -17.55 -8.74 0.68
C HIS A 177 -18.14 -10.14 0.94
N GLU A 178 -19.46 -10.26 1.08
CA GLU A 178 -20.11 -11.57 1.21
C GLU A 178 -19.91 -12.45 -0.04
N LYS A 179 -19.92 -11.84 -1.23
CA LYS A 179 -19.69 -12.53 -2.51
C LYS A 179 -18.21 -12.87 -2.75
N SER A 180 -17.24 -12.20 -2.15
CA SER A 180 -15.81 -12.46 -2.39
C SER A 180 -15.35 -13.81 -1.81
N ILE A 181 -15.98 -14.24 -0.71
CA ILE A 181 -15.75 -15.54 -0.05
C ILE A 181 -16.17 -16.72 -0.96
N THR A 182 -17.22 -16.54 -1.76
CA THR A 182 -17.77 -17.54 -2.68
C THR A 182 -17.44 -17.28 -4.16
N GLY A 183 -16.77 -16.16 -4.45
CA GLY A 183 -16.48 -15.65 -5.80
C GLY A 183 -15.01 -15.82 -6.19
N ARG A 184 -14.34 -14.71 -6.52
CA ARG A 184 -12.96 -14.74 -7.04
C ARG A 184 -11.97 -15.42 -6.09
N GLY A 185 -12.12 -15.20 -4.77
CA GLY A 185 -11.24 -15.81 -3.77
C GLY A 185 -11.37 -17.33 -3.69
N ALA A 186 -12.58 -17.87 -3.86
CA ALA A 186 -12.79 -19.32 -3.94
C ALA A 186 -12.24 -19.92 -5.24
N TRP A 187 -12.38 -19.22 -6.36
CA TRP A 187 -11.83 -19.66 -7.65
C TRP A 187 -10.32 -19.66 -7.70
N ASN A 188 -9.67 -18.63 -7.15
CA ASN A 188 -8.20 -18.58 -7.07
C ASN A 188 -7.67 -19.72 -6.21
N ARG A 189 -8.28 -19.98 -5.04
CA ARG A 189 -7.91 -21.11 -4.19
C ARG A 189 -8.09 -22.46 -4.88
N LEU A 190 -9.24 -22.68 -5.54
CA LEU A 190 -9.48 -23.90 -6.30
C LEU A 190 -8.45 -24.09 -7.42
N PHE A 191 -8.09 -23.01 -8.12
CA PHE A 191 -7.04 -23.04 -9.14
C PHE A 191 -5.68 -23.41 -8.52
N ASP A 192 -5.29 -22.78 -7.41
CA ASP A 192 -4.02 -23.04 -6.73
C ASP A 192 -3.95 -24.47 -6.19
N GLU A 193 -5.03 -24.97 -5.58
CA GLU A 193 -5.16 -26.36 -5.14
C GLU A 193 -5.04 -27.33 -6.33
N THR A 194 -5.74 -27.06 -7.44
CA THR A 194 -5.70 -27.90 -8.64
C THR A 194 -4.29 -27.95 -9.23
N MET A 195 -3.62 -26.80 -9.35
CA MET A 195 -2.26 -26.73 -9.90
C MET A 195 -1.24 -27.45 -9.01
N THR A 196 -1.42 -27.40 -7.69
CA THR A 196 -0.56 -28.08 -6.71
C THR A 196 -0.75 -29.59 -6.70
N ASP A 197 -1.94 -30.08 -7.04
CA ASP A 197 -2.27 -31.51 -7.06
C ASP A 197 -1.86 -32.22 -8.36
N LEU A 198 -1.39 -31.47 -9.37
CA LEU A 198 -0.92 -32.06 -10.62
C LEU A 198 0.34 -32.89 -10.38
N ARG A 199 0.31 -34.14 -10.85
CA ARG A 199 1.48 -35.04 -10.91
C ARG A 199 1.75 -35.40 -12.35
N PHE A 200 3.03 -35.40 -12.73
CA PHE A 200 3.46 -35.70 -14.08
C PHE A 200 4.50 -36.83 -14.05
N ASP A 201 4.29 -37.86 -14.87
CA ASP A 201 5.31 -38.89 -15.14
C ASP A 201 6.20 -38.39 -16.29
N LEU A 202 7.46 -38.13 -15.97
CA LEU A 202 8.48 -37.77 -16.95
C LEU A 202 9.63 -38.76 -16.87
N GLY A 203 9.62 -39.73 -17.79
CA GLY A 203 10.71 -40.70 -17.94
C GLY A 203 10.72 -41.80 -16.85
N GLY A 204 9.58 -42.09 -16.23
CA GLY A 204 9.45 -43.13 -15.20
C GLY A 204 9.67 -42.64 -13.76
N GLU A 205 9.79 -41.33 -13.55
CA GLU A 205 9.75 -40.70 -12.24
C GLU A 205 8.53 -39.78 -12.14
N GLU A 206 7.78 -39.89 -11.04
CA GLU A 206 6.69 -38.97 -10.72
C GLU A 206 7.24 -37.66 -10.15
N LEU A 207 6.84 -36.55 -10.76
CA LEU A 207 7.13 -35.20 -10.27
C LEU A 207 5.86 -34.56 -9.70
N ALA A 208 6.03 -33.97 -8.51
CA ALA A 208 5.06 -33.14 -7.81
C ALA A 208 5.33 -31.66 -8.02
#